data_AF-X0TAP0-F1
#
_entry.id   AF-X0TAP0-F1
#
_cell.length_a   1.000
_cell.length_b   1.000
_cell.length_c   1.000
_cell.angle_alpha   90.00
_cell.angle_beta   90.00
_cell.angle_gamma   90.00
#
_symmetry.space_group_name_H-M   'P 1'
#
loop_
_entity.id
_entity.type
_entity.pdbx_description
1 polymer ?
#
loop_
_entity_poly.entity_id
_entity_poly.type
_entity_poly.pdbx_seq_one_letter_code
_entity_poly.pdbx_strand_id
1 'polypeptide(L)'
;MEYKAPIEANTGVVNVVSLGKPGGKTVKIGGENILPFHFFDDGSWPNPPVFALQILDREPPKGLPNFLYEPFKDVLHDPAKWARKVEEFDYVDAIQLYLLSTDPADQDSPPE
;
A
#
# COMPACT_ATOMS: atom_id res chain seq x y z
N MET A 1 -6.55 -33.00 33.99
CA MET A 1 -6.33 -31.55 34.01
C MET A 1 -7.26 -30.94 32.99
N GLU A 2 -7.93 -29.85 33.36
CA GLU A 2 -8.81 -29.10 32.46
C GLU A 2 -7.96 -28.17 31.59
N TYR A 3 -8.28 -28.08 30.29
CA TYR A 3 -7.58 -27.20 29.37
C TYR A 3 -7.98 -25.75 29.60
N LYS A 4 -7.01 -24.84 29.53
CA LYS A 4 -7.24 -23.39 29.49
C LYS A 4 -6.53 -22.82 28.27
N ALA A 5 -7.27 -22.09 27.44
CA ALA A 5 -6.68 -21.40 26.31
C ALA A 5 -5.70 -20.30 26.78
N PRO A 6 -4.51 -20.19 26.18
CA PRO A 6 -3.56 -19.13 26.49
C PRO A 6 -3.99 -17.84 25.77
N ILE A 7 -4.97 -17.15 26.34
CA ILE A 7 -5.50 -15.88 25.83
C ILE A 7 -4.68 -14.75 26.46
N GLU A 8 -4.08 -13.92 25.60
CA GLU A 8 -3.36 -12.72 26.00
C GLU A 8 -4.25 -11.47 25.91
N ALA A 9 -3.97 -10.46 26.75
CA ALA A 9 -4.69 -9.18 26.76
C ALA A 9 -3.67 -8.02 26.76
N ASN A 10 -3.44 -7.42 25.59
CA ASN A 10 -2.46 -6.34 25.46
C ASN A 10 -3.06 -4.98 25.82
N THR A 11 -2.32 -4.19 26.61
CA THR A 11 -2.73 -2.84 27.03
C THR A 11 -2.38 -1.77 26.00
N GLY A 12 -1.45 -2.04 25.09
CA GLY A 12 -1.05 -1.13 24.01
C GLY A 12 -1.89 -1.33 22.75
N VAL A 13 -2.14 -0.24 22.02
CA VAL A 13 -2.85 -0.23 20.74
C VAL A 13 -1.95 0.39 19.69
N VAL A 14 -1.84 -0.22 18.51
CA VAL A 14 -1.13 0.36 17.37
C VAL A 14 -1.88 1.62 16.90
N ASN A 15 -1.14 2.69 16.63
CA ASN A 15 -1.74 3.95 16.17
C ASN A 15 -2.52 3.74 14.87
N VAL A 16 -3.70 4.38 14.78
CA VAL A 16 -4.48 4.41 13.55
C VAL A 16 -3.97 5.53 12.66
N VAL A 17 -3.53 5.18 11.46
CA VAL A 17 -3.16 6.14 10.40
C VAL A 17 -4.29 6.16 9.37
N SER A 18 -4.75 7.36 9.02
CA SER A 18 -5.72 7.56 7.95
C SER A 18 -5.03 8.20 6.75
N LEU A 19 -5.08 7.54 5.59
CA LEU A 19 -4.57 8.07 4.32
C LEU A 19 -5.75 8.52 3.45
N GLY A 20 -5.51 9.56 2.64
CA GLY A 20 -6.53 10.15 1.77
C GLY A 20 -7.18 11.40 2.35
N LYS A 21 -8.12 11.97 1.60
CA LYS A 21 -8.80 13.23 1.94
C LYS A 21 -10.21 12.97 2.47
N PRO A 22 -10.67 13.69 3.51
CA PRO A 22 -12.07 13.67 3.93
C PRO A 22 -13.03 13.95 2.76
N GLY A 23 -14.05 13.09 2.59
CA GLY A 23 -14.99 13.16 1.47
C GLY A 23 -14.49 12.53 0.16
N GLY A 24 -13.26 12.02 0.12
CA GLY A 24 -12.72 11.20 -0.96
C GLY A 24 -12.51 9.74 -0.54
N LYS A 25 -11.79 8.98 -1.37
CA LYS A 25 -11.29 7.65 -1.00
C LYS A 25 -10.32 7.79 0.18
N THR A 26 -10.54 7.00 1.23
CA THR A 26 -9.68 6.96 2.43
C THR A 26 -9.44 5.52 2.84
N VAL A 27 -8.25 5.25 3.37
CA VAL A 27 -7.89 3.94 3.95
C VAL A 27 -7.35 4.16 5.36
N LYS A 28 -7.64 3.20 6.25
CA LYS A 28 -7.17 3.20 7.64
C LYS A 28 -6.27 2.01 7.85
N ILE A 29 -5.17 2.22 8.58
CA ILE A 29 -4.17 1.19 8.91
C ILE A 29 -3.91 1.28 10.41
N GLY A 30 -3.70 0.15 11.07
CA GLY A 30 -3.40 0.10 12.50
C GLY A 30 -4.63 -0.11 13.38
N GLY A 31 -4.54 0.24 14.66
CA GLY A 31 -5.64 0.11 15.63
C GLY A 31 -5.76 -1.26 16.27
N GLU A 32 -4.94 -2.23 15.88
CA GLU A 32 -4.89 -3.55 16.49
C GLU A 32 -4.22 -3.50 17.87
N ASN A 33 -4.71 -4.38 18.77
CA ASN A 33 -4.09 -4.67 20.07
C ASN A 33 -3.94 -6.17 20.31
N ILE A 34 -3.88 -6.95 19.23
CA ILE A 34 -3.56 -8.39 19.24
C ILE A 34 -2.35 -8.64 18.34
N LEU A 35 -1.67 -9.76 18.53
CA LEU A 35 -0.63 -10.18 17.60
C LEU A 35 -1.22 -10.50 16.22
N PRO A 36 -0.42 -10.43 15.14
CA PRO A 36 -0.94 -10.67 13.80
C PRO A 36 -1.67 -12.02 13.67
N PHE A 37 -2.97 -11.96 13.35
CA PHE A 37 -3.88 -13.09 13.15
C PHE A 37 -4.29 -13.86 14.42
N HIS A 38 -3.98 -13.34 15.61
CA HIS A 38 -4.38 -13.92 16.89
C HIS A 38 -5.81 -13.52 17.31
N PHE A 39 -6.80 -13.87 16.48
CA PHE A 39 -8.21 -13.50 16.74
C PHE A 39 -8.84 -14.19 17.96
N PHE A 40 -8.08 -15.02 18.67
CA PHE A 40 -8.48 -15.68 19.92
C PHE A 40 -8.05 -14.90 21.17
N ASP A 41 -7.16 -13.91 21.03
CA ASP A 41 -6.71 -13.06 22.14
C ASP A 41 -7.78 -12.01 22.50
N ASP A 42 -7.71 -11.46 23.72
CA ASP A 42 -8.61 -10.41 24.18
C ASP A 42 -8.20 -9.07 23.56
N GLY A 43 -8.85 -8.72 22.45
CA GLY A 43 -8.59 -7.51 21.69
C GLY A 43 -9.23 -7.54 20.31
N SER A 44 -8.74 -6.70 19.41
CA SER A 44 -9.25 -6.59 18.06
C SER A 44 -8.15 -6.23 17.06
N TRP A 45 -8.40 -6.56 15.80
CA TRP A 45 -7.68 -6.03 14.64
C TRP A 45 -8.71 -5.38 13.72
N PRO A 46 -9.01 -4.07 13.91
CA PRO A 46 -10.14 -3.43 13.25
C PRO A 46 -9.87 -3.05 11.79
N ASN A 47 -8.63 -2.76 11.40
CA ASN A 47 -8.27 -2.34 10.06
C ASN A 47 -7.37 -3.38 9.37
N PRO A 48 -7.81 -4.06 8.30
CA PRO A 48 -7.02 -5.09 7.64
C PRO A 48 -5.74 -4.51 6.99
N PRO A 49 -4.78 -5.38 6.62
CA PRO A 49 -3.65 -4.97 5.78
C PRO A 49 -4.12 -4.29 4.49
N VAL A 50 -3.39 -3.25 4.09
CA VAL A 50 -3.64 -2.44 2.89
C VAL A 50 -2.60 -2.77 1.83
N PHE A 51 -3.02 -2.97 0.60
CA PHE A 51 -2.13 -3.25 -0.54
C PHE A 51 -2.03 -2.04 -1.45
N ALA A 52 -0.79 -1.58 -1.65
CA ALA A 52 -0.50 -0.51 -2.59
C ALA A 52 0.27 -1.05 -3.80
N LEU A 53 -0.09 -0.58 -5.00
CA LEU A 53 0.66 -0.89 -6.21
C LEU A 53 1.54 0.31 -6.59
N GLN A 54 2.80 0.02 -6.88
CA GLN A 54 3.78 1.04 -7.26
C GLN A 54 3.60 1.47 -8.73
N ILE A 55 3.57 2.77 -8.96
CA ILE A 55 3.73 3.39 -10.28
C ILE A 55 4.96 4.30 -10.29
N LEU A 56 5.46 4.61 -11.48
CA LEU A 56 6.58 5.54 -11.67
C LEU A 56 6.08 6.85 -12.29
N ASP A 57 6.81 7.92 -12.04
CA ASP A 57 6.65 9.23 -12.70
C ASP A 57 7.21 9.29 -14.13
N ARG A 58 7.95 8.26 -14.55
CA ARG A 58 8.52 8.09 -15.89
C ARG A 58 8.40 6.65 -16.37
N GLU A 59 8.72 6.40 -17.64
CA GLU A 59 8.84 5.03 -18.14
C GLU A 59 9.86 4.21 -17.33
N PRO A 60 9.60 2.92 -17.06
CA PRO A 60 10.54 2.06 -16.36
C PRO A 60 11.92 2.00 -17.02
N PRO A 61 13.02 2.04 -16.24
CA PRO A 61 14.36 1.86 -16.78
C PRO A 61 14.52 0.54 -17.54
N LYS A 62 15.43 0.57 -18.54
CA LYS A 62 15.82 -0.64 -19.26
C LYS A 62 16.46 -1.66 -18.30
N GLY A 63 16.20 -2.94 -18.52
CA GLY A 63 16.78 -4.03 -17.74
C GLY A 63 15.89 -4.52 -16.59
N LEU A 64 14.74 -3.87 -16.34
CA LEU A 64 13.74 -4.42 -15.45
C LEU A 64 12.94 -5.54 -16.14
N PRO A 65 12.45 -6.54 -15.39
CA PRO A 65 11.71 -7.65 -15.97
C PRO A 65 10.41 -7.21 -16.65
N ASN A 66 10.28 -7.50 -17.95
CA ASN A 66 9.12 -7.08 -18.75
C ASN A 66 7.78 -7.54 -18.18
N PHE A 67 7.73 -8.72 -17.55
CA PHE A 67 6.48 -9.28 -17.01
C PHE A 67 5.84 -8.41 -15.92
N LEU A 68 6.62 -7.56 -15.24
CA LEU A 68 6.08 -6.63 -14.23
C LEU A 68 5.23 -5.53 -14.87
N TYR A 69 5.55 -5.17 -16.12
CA TYR A 69 4.98 -4.02 -16.81
C TYR A 69 4.08 -4.39 -17.97
N GLU A 70 4.08 -5.65 -18.39
CA GLU A 70 3.25 -6.18 -19.47
C GLU A 70 1.75 -5.81 -19.33
N PRO A 71 1.13 -5.84 -18.13
CA PRO A 71 -0.26 -5.41 -17.96
C PRO A 71 -0.50 -3.92 -18.23
N PHE A 72 0.55 -3.10 -18.18
CA PHE A 72 0.50 -1.64 -18.22
C PHE A 72 1.17 -1.04 -19.46
N LYS A 73 1.67 -1.86 -20.39
CA LYS A 73 2.51 -1.44 -21.53
C LYS A 73 1.94 -0.30 -22.40
N ASP A 74 0.62 -0.17 -22.43
CA ASP A 74 -0.15 0.86 -23.13
C ASP A 74 -0.20 2.20 -22.39
N VAL A 75 0.16 2.24 -21.10
CA VAL A 75 0.05 3.41 -20.21
C VAL A 75 1.34 3.77 -19.47
N LEU A 76 2.44 3.00 -19.58
CA LEU A 76 3.70 3.25 -18.86
C LEU A 76 4.31 4.64 -19.09
N HIS A 77 4.02 5.27 -20.22
CA HIS A 77 4.52 6.60 -20.60
C HIS A 77 3.73 7.75 -19.96
N ASP A 78 2.60 7.47 -19.32
CA ASP A 78 1.68 8.46 -18.75
C ASP A 78 1.27 8.02 -17.33
N PRO A 79 1.95 8.54 -16.28
CA PRO A 79 1.69 8.15 -14.89
C PRO A 79 0.23 8.33 -14.47
N ALA A 80 -0.48 9.31 -15.03
CA ALA A 80 -1.89 9.54 -14.71
C ALA A 80 -2.79 8.45 -15.32
N LYS A 81 -2.54 8.05 -16.57
CA LYS A 81 -3.22 6.90 -17.18
C LYS A 81 -2.85 5.59 -16.50
N TRP A 82 -1.59 5.42 -16.11
CA TRP A 82 -1.13 4.26 -15.36
C TRP A 82 -1.86 4.17 -14.01
N ALA A 83 -1.90 5.26 -13.25
CA ALA A 83 -2.66 5.34 -12.00
C ALA A 83 -4.14 4.96 -12.22
N ARG A 84 -4.77 5.48 -13.28
CA ARG A 84 -6.16 5.18 -13.61
C ARG A 84 -6.38 3.70 -13.91
N LYS A 85 -5.47 3.06 -14.65
CA LYS A 85 -5.51 1.63 -14.93
C LYS A 85 -5.33 0.79 -13.66
N VAL A 86 -4.49 1.24 -12.74
CA VAL A 86 -4.30 0.59 -11.43
C VAL A 86 -5.58 0.67 -10.59
N GLU A 87 -6.34 1.77 -10.65
CA GLU A 87 -7.63 1.89 -9.96
C GLU A 87 -8.70 0.89 -10.45
N GLU A 88 -8.51 0.24 -11.60
CA GLU A 88 -9.44 -0.79 -12.10
C GLU A 88 -9.29 -2.12 -11.35
N PHE A 89 -8.20 -2.31 -10.61
CA PHE A 89 -7.99 -3.50 -9.78
C PHE A 89 -8.66 -3.36 -8.41
N ASP A 90 -9.59 -4.25 -8.11
CA ASP A 90 -10.37 -4.27 -6.88
C ASP A 90 -9.56 -4.64 -5.63
N TYR A 91 -8.38 -5.23 -5.80
CA TYR A 91 -7.45 -5.60 -4.75
C TYR A 91 -6.40 -4.53 -4.42
N VAL A 92 -6.48 -3.34 -5.05
CA VAL A 92 -5.54 -2.24 -4.81
C VAL A 92 -6.22 -1.15 -3.98
N ASP A 93 -5.76 -0.99 -2.75
CA ASP A 93 -6.30 -0.01 -1.80
C ASP A 93 -5.68 1.38 -1.96
N ALA A 94 -4.44 1.44 -2.44
CA ALA A 94 -3.68 2.67 -2.60
C ALA A 94 -2.70 2.61 -3.78
N ILE A 95 -2.26 3.78 -4.24
CA ILE A 95 -1.22 3.90 -5.26
C ILE A 95 0.02 4.48 -4.58
N GLN A 96 1.17 3.83 -4.79
CA GLN A 96 2.45 4.35 -4.39
C GLN A 96 3.15 4.96 -5.61
N LEU A 97 3.11 6.28 -5.72
CA LEU A 97 3.87 7.00 -6.74
C LEU A 97 5.35 7.06 -6.32
N TYR A 98 6.21 6.45 -7.12
CA TYR A 98 7.66 6.58 -6.96
C TYR A 98 8.20 7.62 -7.93
N LEU A 99 8.72 8.72 -7.37
CA LEU A 99 9.36 9.79 -8.13
C LEU A 99 10.79 9.37 -8.48
N LEU A 100 10.92 8.52 -9.50
CA LEU A 100 12.20 7.96 -9.90
C LEU A 100 12.98 8.95 -10.79
N SER A 101 12.31 9.89 -11.46
CA SER A 101 12.98 10.87 -12.32
C SER A 101 13.74 11.95 -11.53
N THR A 102 13.50 12.08 -10.22
CA THR A 102 14.17 13.07 -9.35
C THR A 102 15.57 12.63 -8.89
N ASP A 103 16.08 11.49 -9.35
CA ASP A 103 17.44 11.07 -9.05
C ASP A 103 18.46 12.01 -9.73
N PRO A 104 19.31 12.72 -8.96
CA PRO A 104 20.28 13.68 -9.52
C PRO A 104 21.40 13.02 -10.34
N ALA A 105 21.58 11.69 -10.22
CA ALA A 105 22.52 10.94 -11.04
C ALA A 105 21.90 10.41 -12.35
N ASP A 106 20.60 10.61 -12.57
CA ASP A 106 19.88 10.19 -13.77
C ASP A 106 19.20 11.38 -14.47
N GLN A 107 17.90 11.60 -14.22
CA GLN A 107 17.13 12.63 -14.91
C GLN A 107 17.12 13.99 -14.19
N ASP A 108 17.40 14.02 -12.89
CA ASP A 108 17.42 15.23 -12.06
C ASP A 108 16.20 16.15 -12.31
N SER A 109 15.01 15.54 -12.39
CA SER A 109 13.79 16.30 -12.73
C SER A 109 13.51 17.36 -11.65
N PRO A 110 13.13 18.58 -12.07
CA PRO A 110 12.90 19.66 -11.13
C PRO A 110 11.57 19.46 -10.37
N PRO A 111 11.31 20.25 -9.32
CA PRO A 111 10.08 20.15 -8.53
C PRO A 111 8.79 20.54 -9.27
N GLU A 112 8.87 21.30 -10.37
CA GLU A 112 7.73 21.71 -11.20
C GLU A 112 7.17 20.60 -12.08
#